data_AF-A0A4Y2CAE4-F1
#
_entry.id   AF-A0A4Y2CAE4-F1
#
_cell.length_a   1.000
_cell.length_b   1.000
_cell.length_c   1.000
_cell.angle_alpha   90.00
_cell.angle_beta   90.00
_cell.angle_gamma   90.00
#
_symmetry.space_group_name_H-M   'P 1'
#
loop_
_entity.id
_entity.type
_entity.pdbx_description
1 polymer ?
#
loop_
_entity_poly.entity_id
_entity_poly.type
_entity_poly.pdbx_seq_one_letter_code
_entity_poly.pdbx_strand_id
1 'polypeptide(L)'
;MEALKAQRKSLRTALTVAAKNVEQHLEILEADGKDLGKLSSLHSQLDDKFSRLEVIQKEISLLLLEDTSIHSDFEADFEAAESYRDSYLELNTKVETSLKSSRGLVQCFSMDNAPKLKLPKFELKKFSVDPKEFLSFWSIFSKKRESDDMTEIDKFQYLYKCMVPESRAASLISSFPITTENYSKAIQQLKARFGREDLFVQIYVRNLLSLVNEEFCCRKKFT
;
A
#
# COMPACT_ATOMS: atom_id res chain seq x y z
N MET A 1 -17.74 -17.92 -9.45
CA MET A 1 -16.61 -17.02 -9.78
C MET A 1 -16.97 -15.95 -10.82
N GLU A 2 -17.58 -16.28 -11.97
CA GLU A 2 -17.87 -15.31 -13.04
C GLU A 2 -18.81 -14.15 -12.65
N ALA A 3 -19.87 -14.43 -11.89
CA ALA A 3 -20.80 -13.39 -11.41
C ALA A 3 -20.09 -12.35 -10.51
N LEU A 4 -19.22 -12.81 -9.59
CA LEU A 4 -18.43 -11.94 -8.72
C LEU A 4 -17.42 -11.11 -9.52
N LYS A 5 -16.75 -11.71 -10.51
CA LYS A 5 -15.85 -10.98 -11.42
C LYS A 5 -16.59 -9.88 -12.20
N ALA A 6 -17.81 -10.16 -12.67
CA ALA A 6 -18.64 -9.16 -13.36
C ALA A 6 -19.08 -8.03 -12.41
N GLN A 7 -19.49 -8.36 -11.19
CA GLN A 7 -19.87 -7.39 -10.17
C GLN A 7 -18.68 -6.50 -9.76
N ARG A 8 -17.49 -7.10 -9.57
CA ARG A 8 -16.25 -6.38 -9.32
C ARG A 8 -15.90 -5.43 -10.46
N LYS A 9 -16.03 -5.86 -11.72
CA LYS A 9 -15.77 -5.02 -12.89
C LYS A 9 -16.68 -3.78 -12.87
N SER A 10 -17.98 -3.97 -12.61
CA SER A 10 -18.94 -2.88 -12.49
C SER A 10 -18.56 -1.90 -11.37
N LEU A 11 -18.19 -2.42 -10.18
CA LEU A 11 -17.76 -1.57 -9.05
C LEU A 11 -16.44 -0.84 -9.33
N ARG A 12 -15.45 -1.47 -9.98
CA ARG A 12 -14.20 -0.80 -10.39
C ARG A 12 -14.49 0.39 -11.31
N THR A 13 -15.35 0.21 -12.31
CA THR A 13 -15.78 1.31 -13.17
C THR A 13 -16.48 2.42 -12.39
N ALA A 14 -17.41 2.06 -11.50
CA ALA A 14 -18.13 3.03 -10.68
C ALA A 14 -17.20 3.79 -9.71
N LEU A 15 -16.20 3.11 -9.13
CA LEU A 15 -15.17 3.70 -8.26
C LEU A 15 -14.31 4.69 -9.05
N THR A 16 -13.83 4.31 -10.24
CA THR A 16 -13.03 5.20 -11.10
C THR A 16 -13.81 6.46 -11.50
N VAL A 17 -15.11 6.34 -11.80
CA VAL A 17 -15.96 7.50 -12.10
C VAL A 17 -16.12 8.39 -10.87
N ALA A 18 -16.38 7.81 -9.69
CA ALA A 18 -16.48 8.57 -8.45
C ALA A 18 -15.17 9.29 -8.09
N ALA A 19 -14.02 8.62 -8.28
CA ALA A 19 -12.70 9.18 -8.04
C ALA A 19 -12.45 10.41 -8.93
N LYS A 20 -12.72 10.31 -10.23
CA LYS A 20 -12.61 11.44 -11.17
C LYS A 20 -13.48 12.63 -10.77
N ASN A 21 -14.71 12.37 -10.30
CA ASN A 21 -15.59 13.43 -9.85
C ASN A 21 -15.04 14.15 -8.60
N VAL A 22 -14.43 13.41 -7.66
CA VAL A 22 -13.77 13.99 -6.49
C VAL A 22 -12.54 14.80 -6.90
N GLU A 23 -11.71 14.28 -7.80
CA GLU A 23 -10.52 14.99 -8.34
C GLU A 23 -10.91 16.31 -8.99
N GLN A 24 -11.90 16.31 -9.88
CA GLN A 24 -12.40 17.53 -10.53
C GLN A 24 -12.92 18.55 -9.52
N HIS A 25 -13.64 18.10 -8.49
CA HIS A 25 -14.12 19.00 -7.45
C HIS A 25 -12.99 19.54 -6.56
N LEU A 26 -11.92 18.78 -6.32
CA LEU A 26 -10.74 19.27 -5.61
C LEU A 26 -10.06 20.41 -6.39
N GLU A 27 -9.88 20.26 -7.71
CA GLU A 27 -9.31 21.30 -8.58
C GLU A 27 -10.14 22.60 -8.57
N ILE A 28 -11.48 22.48 -8.59
CA ILE A 28 -12.39 23.64 -8.53
C ILE A 28 -12.33 24.30 -7.14
N LEU A 29 -12.19 23.51 -6.07
CA LEU A 29 -12.19 24.01 -4.70
C LEU A 29 -10.93 24.83 -4.38
N GLU A 30 -9.80 24.51 -5.00
CA GLU A 30 -8.58 25.32 -4.96
C GLU A 30 -8.76 26.71 -5.60
N ALA A 31 -9.74 26.88 -6.50
CA ALA A 31 -10.02 28.14 -7.20
C ALA A 31 -11.10 29.02 -6.53
N ASP A 32 -12.21 28.44 -6.04
CA ASP A 32 -13.42 29.18 -5.62
C ASP A 32 -13.78 29.07 -4.11
N GLY A 33 -13.11 28.20 -3.35
CA GLY A 33 -13.11 28.19 -1.88
C GLY A 33 -14.45 27.96 -1.15
N LYS A 34 -15.55 27.54 -1.80
CA LYS A 34 -16.88 27.57 -1.16
C LYS A 34 -17.81 26.36 -1.31
N ASP A 35 -17.36 25.20 -1.81
CA ASP A 35 -18.24 24.01 -1.95
C ASP A 35 -17.77 22.75 -1.18
N LEU A 36 -17.58 22.90 0.15
CA LEU A 36 -17.22 21.78 1.03
C LEU A 36 -18.31 20.70 1.12
N GLY A 37 -19.59 21.10 1.02
CA GLY A 37 -20.72 20.18 1.16
C GLY A 37 -20.79 19.16 0.02
N LYS A 38 -20.55 19.62 -1.21
CA LYS A 38 -20.47 18.72 -2.37
C LYS A 38 -19.26 17.80 -2.32
N LEU A 39 -18.10 18.32 -1.92
CA LEU A 39 -16.89 17.51 -1.75
C LEU A 39 -17.10 16.37 -0.73
N SER A 40 -17.71 16.67 0.42
CA SER A 40 -18.03 15.65 1.44
C SER A 40 -19.02 14.60 0.94
N SER A 41 -20.04 15.01 0.17
CA SER A 41 -20.99 14.07 -0.42
C SER A 41 -20.33 13.15 -1.46
N LEU A 42 -19.46 13.69 -2.32
CA LEU A 42 -18.73 12.90 -3.32
C LEU A 42 -17.73 11.94 -2.67
N HIS A 43 -17.05 12.40 -1.62
CA HIS A 43 -16.16 11.57 -0.81
C HIS A 43 -16.91 10.40 -0.15
N SER A 44 -18.07 10.64 0.45
CA SER A 44 -18.92 9.57 1.00
C SER A 44 -19.38 8.56 -0.07
N GLN A 45 -19.67 9.02 -1.29
CA GLN A 45 -20.00 8.13 -2.41
C GLN A 45 -18.79 7.30 -2.88
N LEU A 46 -17.58 7.87 -2.81
CA LEU A 46 -16.34 7.15 -3.10
C LEU A 46 -16.11 6.05 -2.05
N ASP A 47 -16.29 6.37 -0.77
CA ASP A 47 -16.13 5.44 0.36
C ASP A 47 -17.12 4.26 0.30
N ASP A 48 -18.39 4.51 -0.01
CA ASP A 48 -19.40 3.44 -0.21
C ASP A 48 -18.96 2.47 -1.31
N LYS A 49 -18.54 3.01 -2.46
CA LYS A 49 -18.13 2.19 -3.61
C LYS A 49 -16.87 1.39 -3.30
N PHE A 50 -15.91 2.00 -2.62
CA PHE A 50 -14.68 1.34 -2.21
C PHE A 50 -14.97 0.21 -1.21
N SER A 51 -15.82 0.45 -0.21
CA SER A 51 -16.22 -0.56 0.78
C SER A 51 -16.90 -1.76 0.13
N ARG A 52 -17.79 -1.52 -0.84
CA ARG A 52 -18.44 -2.59 -1.60
C ARG A 52 -17.45 -3.36 -2.49
N LEU A 53 -16.47 -2.67 -3.08
CA LEU A 53 -15.43 -3.29 -3.89
C LEU A 53 -14.53 -4.20 -3.03
N GLU A 54 -14.16 -3.75 -1.83
CA GLU A 54 -13.39 -4.52 -0.85
C GLU A 54 -14.07 -5.83 -0.46
N VAL A 55 -15.39 -5.82 -0.24
CA VAL A 55 -16.16 -7.02 0.11
C VAL A 55 -16.05 -8.06 -1.01
N ILE A 56 -16.33 -7.65 -2.26
CA ILE A 56 -16.26 -8.57 -3.40
C ILE A 56 -14.83 -9.03 -3.66
N GLN A 57 -13.86 -8.15 -3.49
CA GLN A 57 -12.45 -8.49 -3.68
C GLN A 57 -12.00 -9.57 -2.67
N LYS A 58 -12.41 -9.45 -1.41
CA LYS A 58 -12.15 -10.48 -0.39
C LYS A 58 -12.79 -11.82 -0.74
N GLU A 59 -14.04 -11.80 -1.21
CA GLU A 59 -14.74 -13.03 -1.63
C GLU A 59 -14.05 -13.71 -2.82
N ILE A 60 -13.62 -12.95 -3.83
CA ILE A 60 -12.86 -13.48 -4.96
C ILE A 60 -11.51 -14.02 -4.51
N SER A 61 -10.80 -13.31 -3.63
CA SER A 61 -9.52 -13.77 -3.08
C SER A 61 -9.67 -15.08 -2.30
N LEU A 62 -10.73 -15.25 -1.51
CA LEU A 62 -11.01 -16.51 -0.80
C LEU A 62 -11.25 -17.68 -1.77
N LEU A 63 -12.06 -17.46 -2.81
CA LEU A 63 -12.34 -18.48 -3.83
C LEU A 63 -11.10 -18.86 -4.65
N LEU A 64 -10.22 -17.90 -4.93
CA LEU A 64 -8.95 -18.16 -5.62
C LEU A 64 -7.94 -18.89 -4.73
N LEU A 65 -8.01 -18.70 -3.40
CA LEU A 65 -7.15 -19.39 -2.44
C LEU A 65 -7.52 -20.87 -2.28
N GLU A 66 -8.81 -21.19 -2.39
CA GLU A 66 -9.33 -22.57 -2.28
C GLU A 66 -8.97 -23.43 -3.51
N ASP A 67 -8.76 -22.80 -4.66
CA ASP A 67 -8.41 -23.45 -5.92
C ASP A 67 -6.88 -23.49 -6.11
N THR A 68 -6.22 -24.52 -5.57
CA THR A 68 -4.74 -24.64 -5.47
C THR A 68 -4.01 -24.60 -6.83
N SER A 69 -4.73 -24.62 -7.95
CA SER A 69 -4.18 -24.75 -9.30
C SER A 69 -3.81 -23.43 -9.98
N ILE A 70 -4.14 -22.25 -9.43
CA ILE A 70 -4.08 -20.98 -10.20
C ILE A 70 -3.39 -19.83 -9.45
N HIS A 71 -2.15 -20.07 -8.99
CA HIS A 71 -1.36 -19.07 -8.26
C HIS A 71 -1.08 -17.78 -9.07
N SER A 72 -0.82 -17.91 -10.37
CA SER A 72 -0.56 -16.74 -11.22
C SER A 72 -1.77 -15.82 -11.32
N ASP A 73 -2.98 -16.38 -11.27
CA ASP A 73 -4.21 -15.59 -11.38
C ASP A 73 -4.53 -14.93 -10.04
N PHE A 74 -4.31 -15.61 -8.91
CA PHE A 74 -4.40 -14.98 -7.58
C PHE A 74 -3.46 -13.77 -7.45
N GLU A 75 -2.21 -13.95 -7.87
CA GLU A 75 -1.19 -12.91 -7.82
C GLU A 75 -1.58 -11.68 -8.66
N ALA A 76 -1.94 -11.90 -9.93
CA ALA A 76 -2.38 -10.83 -10.82
C ALA A 76 -3.66 -10.14 -10.32
N ASP A 77 -4.58 -10.91 -9.72
CA ASP A 77 -5.82 -10.41 -9.17
C ASP A 77 -5.60 -9.51 -7.95
N PHE A 78 -4.72 -9.95 -7.05
CA PHE A 78 -4.30 -9.21 -5.86
C PHE A 78 -3.57 -7.91 -6.24
N GLU A 79 -2.59 -7.97 -7.14
CA GLU A 79 -1.86 -6.78 -7.59
C GLU A 79 -2.79 -5.76 -8.26
N ALA A 80 -3.74 -6.23 -9.07
CA ALA A 80 -4.77 -5.36 -9.64
C ALA A 80 -5.65 -4.72 -8.55
N ALA A 81 -6.05 -5.48 -7.53
CA ALA A 81 -6.83 -4.97 -6.42
C ALA A 81 -6.10 -3.89 -5.61
N GLU A 82 -4.82 -4.13 -5.29
CA GLU A 82 -4.00 -3.17 -4.54
C GLU A 82 -3.78 -1.87 -5.30
N SER A 83 -3.71 -1.90 -6.63
CA SER A 83 -3.66 -0.67 -7.43
C SER A 83 -4.89 0.22 -7.20
N TYR A 84 -6.10 -0.34 -7.11
CA TYR A 84 -7.31 0.45 -6.82
C TYR A 84 -7.32 0.94 -5.37
N ARG A 85 -6.79 0.14 -4.44
CA ARG A 85 -6.68 0.50 -3.02
C ARG A 85 -5.75 1.69 -2.81
N ASP A 86 -4.58 1.70 -3.46
CA ASP A 86 -3.66 2.82 -3.39
C ASP A 86 -4.27 4.10 -3.93
N SER A 87 -4.86 4.05 -5.14
CA SER A 87 -5.45 5.22 -5.76
C SER A 87 -6.57 5.80 -4.91
N TYR A 88 -7.41 4.93 -4.31
CA TYR A 88 -8.43 5.37 -3.37
C TYR A 88 -7.82 6.04 -2.14
N LEU A 89 -6.79 5.45 -1.55
CA LEU A 89 -6.17 5.97 -0.34
C LEU A 89 -5.47 7.31 -0.58
N GLU A 90 -4.73 7.43 -1.68
CA GLU A 90 -4.11 8.70 -2.09
C GLU A 90 -5.17 9.80 -2.24
N LEU A 91 -6.28 9.49 -2.92
CA LEU A 91 -7.36 10.47 -3.11
C LEU A 91 -8.08 10.80 -1.79
N ASN A 92 -8.36 9.80 -0.96
CA ASN A 92 -8.97 9.96 0.35
C ASN A 92 -8.16 10.92 1.23
N THR A 93 -6.84 10.76 1.21
CA THR A 93 -5.94 11.57 2.04
C THR A 93 -5.86 13.01 1.55
N LYS A 94 -5.84 13.23 0.23
CA LYS A 94 -6.00 14.58 -0.37
C LYS A 94 -7.31 15.24 0.10
N VAL A 95 -8.44 14.54 0.01
CA VAL A 95 -9.74 15.07 0.48
C VAL A 95 -9.71 15.42 1.97
N GLU A 96 -9.18 14.52 2.81
CA GLU A 96 -9.07 14.76 4.24
C GLU A 96 -8.21 15.98 4.57
N THR A 97 -7.10 16.17 3.85
CA THR A 97 -6.23 17.34 4.05
C THR A 97 -6.94 18.64 3.67
N SER A 98 -7.67 18.67 2.56
CA SER A 98 -8.46 19.84 2.14
C SER A 98 -9.59 20.15 3.12
N LEU A 99 -10.26 19.12 3.66
CA LEU A 99 -11.35 19.28 4.63
C LEU A 99 -10.86 19.75 6.02
N LYS A 100 -9.63 19.35 6.41
CA LYS A 100 -9.00 19.75 7.69
C LYS A 100 -8.38 21.15 7.61
N SER A 101 -7.84 21.55 6.46
CA SER A 101 -7.30 22.89 6.21
C SER A 101 -8.36 23.98 6.42
N SER A 102 -9.63 23.71 6.07
CA SER A 102 -10.77 24.61 6.32
C SER A 102 -11.19 24.74 7.80
N ARG A 103 -10.75 23.85 8.70
CA ARG A 103 -11.14 23.83 10.13
C ARG A 103 -10.09 24.38 11.10
N GLY A 104 -9.04 25.03 10.59
CA GLY A 104 -8.09 25.76 11.46
C GLY A 104 -7.20 24.86 12.32
N LEU A 105 -6.87 23.65 11.87
CA LEU A 105 -5.71 22.92 12.39
C LEU A 105 -4.66 22.83 11.30
N VAL A 106 -3.82 23.86 11.29
CA VAL A 106 -2.56 23.90 10.56
C VAL A 106 -1.60 22.92 11.24
N GLN A 107 -1.30 21.81 10.58
CA GLN A 107 0.05 21.26 10.64
C GLN A 107 0.59 21.27 9.21
N CYS A 108 1.06 22.44 8.79
CA CYS A 108 1.92 22.57 7.63
C CYS A 108 3.14 21.67 7.87
N PHE A 109 3.31 20.65 7.03
CA PHE A 109 4.62 20.05 6.84
C PHE A 109 5.44 21.02 6.00
N SER A 110 5.99 22.04 6.64
CA SER A 110 7.19 22.67 6.12
C SER A 110 8.32 21.65 6.28
N MET A 111 8.76 21.08 5.17
CA MET A 111 10.08 20.46 5.05
C MET A 111 11.12 21.57 5.21
N ASP A 112 11.39 21.99 6.43
CA ASP A 112 12.69 22.51 6.84
C ASP A 112 12.65 22.77 8.35
N ASN A 113 13.64 22.24 9.05
CA ASN A 113 13.82 22.23 10.51
C ASN A 113 13.10 21.09 11.27
N ALA A 114 13.47 19.85 10.97
CA ALA A 114 13.39 18.80 11.98
C ALA A 114 14.57 18.94 12.97
N PRO A 115 14.36 18.84 14.29
CA PRO A 115 15.45 18.66 15.25
C PRO A 115 16.27 17.46 14.80
N LYS A 116 17.59 17.62 14.75
CA LYS A 116 18.52 16.55 14.40
C LYS A 116 18.42 15.46 15.48
N LEU A 117 17.49 14.52 15.32
CA LEU A 117 17.45 13.27 16.05
C LEU A 117 18.79 12.57 15.79
N LYS A 118 19.68 12.60 16.79
CA LYS A 118 20.94 11.88 16.79
C LYS A 118 20.64 10.40 16.98
N LEU A 119 20.17 9.76 15.91
CA LEU A 119 20.09 8.31 15.85
C LEU A 119 21.50 7.76 15.53
N PRO A 120 21.89 6.62 16.11
CA PRO A 120 23.10 5.91 15.71
C PRO A 120 23.06 5.70 14.19
N LYS A 121 24.15 6.05 13.49
CA LYS A 121 24.34 5.82 12.06
C LYS A 121 24.37 4.31 11.78
N PHE A 122 23.21 3.67 11.76
CA PHE A 122 23.03 2.38 11.12
C PHE A 122 22.49 2.68 9.73
N GLU A 123 23.23 2.28 8.71
CA GLU A 123 22.88 2.51 7.31
C GLU A 123 21.46 1.97 7.07
N LEU A 124 20.54 2.89 6.76
CA LEU A 124 19.16 2.54 6.46
C LEU A 124 19.17 1.74 5.16
N LYS A 125 18.94 0.43 5.25
CA LYS A 125 18.72 -0.40 4.07
C LYS A 125 17.42 0.09 3.43
N LYS A 126 17.54 0.81 2.32
CA LYS A 126 16.39 1.43 1.66
C LYS A 126 15.58 0.35 0.95
N PHE A 127 14.26 0.42 1.06
CA PHE A 127 13.35 -0.52 0.43
C PHE A 127 12.68 0.12 -0.79
N SER A 128 12.75 -0.54 -1.96
CA SER A 128 12.04 -0.07 -3.17
C SER A 128 10.81 -0.93 -3.47
N VAL A 129 10.99 -2.22 -3.80
CA VAL A 129 9.93 -3.12 -4.26
C VAL A 129 10.26 -4.62 -4.08
N ASP A 130 11.54 -5.03 -4.04
CA ASP A 130 11.91 -6.46 -4.07
C ASP A 130 11.47 -7.21 -2.79
N PRO A 131 10.66 -8.27 -2.90
CA PRO A 131 10.30 -9.10 -1.77
C PRO A 131 11.51 -9.54 -0.91
N LYS A 132 12.65 -9.88 -1.52
CA LYS A 132 13.86 -10.31 -0.77
C LYS A 132 14.44 -9.18 0.08
N GLU A 133 14.36 -7.95 -0.41
CA GLU A 133 14.75 -6.75 0.32
C GLU A 133 13.75 -6.45 1.45
N PHE A 134 12.46 -6.73 1.23
CA PHE A 134 11.43 -6.55 2.25
C PHE A 134 11.70 -7.38 3.50
N LEU A 135 12.08 -8.66 3.38
CA LEU A 135 12.41 -9.50 4.54
C LEU A 135 13.59 -8.94 5.34
N SER A 136 14.66 -8.54 4.63
CA SER A 136 15.83 -7.92 5.26
C SER A 136 15.46 -6.62 5.98
N PHE A 137 14.67 -5.77 5.33
CA PHE A 137 14.17 -4.52 5.88
C PHE A 137 13.28 -4.77 7.11
N TRP A 138 12.31 -5.68 6.99
CA TRP A 138 11.30 -5.94 8.01
C TRP A 138 11.91 -6.50 9.29
N SER A 139 12.94 -7.35 9.19
CA SER A 139 13.69 -7.86 10.35
C SER A 139 14.37 -6.73 11.14
N ILE A 140 15.02 -5.79 10.45
CA ILE A 140 15.69 -4.64 11.06
C ILE A 140 14.65 -3.66 11.64
N PHE A 141 13.59 -3.39 10.89
CA PHE A 141 12.54 -2.45 11.28
C PHE A 141 11.72 -2.96 12.47
N SER A 142 11.41 -4.26 12.55
CA SER A 142 10.65 -4.84 13.66
C SER A 142 11.35 -4.66 14.99
N LYS A 143 12.68 -4.86 15.03
CA LYS A 143 13.48 -4.61 16.22
C LYS A 143 13.42 -3.14 16.67
N LYS A 144 13.37 -2.20 15.72
CA LYS A 144 13.22 -0.77 16.03
C LYS A 144 11.79 -0.41 16.46
N ARG A 145 10.78 -1.10 15.93
CA ARG A 145 9.37 -0.94 16.33
C ARG A 145 9.13 -1.38 17.77
N GLU A 146 9.78 -2.46 18.20
CA GLU A 146 9.69 -2.99 19.57
C GLU A 146 10.52 -2.20 20.60
N SER A 147 11.43 -1.34 20.16
CA SER A 147 12.13 -0.44 21.08
C SER A 147 11.18 0.65 21.62
N ASP A 148 11.13 0.82 22.94
CA ASP A 148 10.34 1.86 23.62
C ASP A 148 11.03 3.24 23.58
N ASP A 149 12.24 3.33 23.02
CA ASP A 149 13.03 4.56 22.94
C ASP A 149 12.43 5.64 22.01
N MET A 150 11.38 5.32 21.25
CA MET A 150 10.83 6.18 20.19
C MET A 150 9.31 6.22 20.23
N THR A 151 8.73 7.40 20.02
CA THR A 151 7.29 7.55 19.89
C THR A 151 6.78 6.92 18.58
N GLU A 152 5.48 6.62 18.49
CA GLU A 152 4.88 6.09 17.25
C GLU A 152 5.03 7.07 16.08
N ILE A 153 5.00 8.38 16.34
CA ILE A 153 5.24 9.42 15.34
C ILE A 153 6.68 9.34 14.84
N ASP A 154 7.67 9.23 15.73
CA ASP A 154 9.07 9.12 15.33
C ASP A 154 9.36 7.82 14.58
N LYS A 155 8.70 6.71 14.98
CA LYS A 155 8.75 5.42 14.27
C LYS A 155 8.16 5.53 12.87
N PHE A 156 7.09 6.30 12.70
CA PHE A 156 6.48 6.54 11.39
C PHE A 156 7.36 7.42 10.50
N GLN A 157 7.95 8.49 11.04
CA GLN A 157 8.92 9.29 10.29
C GLN A 157 10.16 8.48 9.90
N TYR A 158 10.61 7.58 10.78
CA TYR A 158 11.70 6.66 10.50
C TYR A 158 11.32 5.69 9.37
N LEU A 159 10.11 5.13 9.40
CA LEU A 159 9.59 4.28 8.33
C LEU A 159 9.60 4.99 6.97
N TYR A 160 9.11 6.22 6.91
CA TYR A 160 9.11 7.04 5.70
C TYR A 160 10.52 7.22 5.14
N LYS A 161 11.50 7.54 6.00
CA LYS A 161 12.91 7.71 5.61
C LYS A 161 13.58 6.42 5.12
N CYS A 162 13.06 5.25 5.47
CA CYS A 162 13.56 3.97 4.99
C CYS A 162 13.08 3.61 3.58
N MET A 163 12.06 4.32 3.05
CA MET A 163 11.56 4.06 1.71
C MET A 163 12.43 4.77 0.66
N VAL A 164 12.70 4.10 -0.46
CA VAL A 164 13.34 4.73 -1.61
C VAL A 164 12.39 5.78 -2.20
N PRO A 165 12.81 7.04 -2.42
CA PRO A 165 11.98 8.04 -3.07
C PRO A 165 11.42 7.52 -4.40
N GLU A 166 10.18 7.89 -4.75
CA GLU A 166 9.49 7.48 -5.98
C GLU A 166 9.24 5.95 -6.10
N SER A 167 9.55 5.17 -5.08
CA SER A 167 9.19 3.76 -5.04
C SER A 167 7.70 3.56 -4.71
N ARG A 168 7.18 2.40 -5.10
CA ARG A 168 5.81 1.98 -4.75
C ARG A 168 5.59 1.93 -3.23
N ALA A 169 6.62 1.54 -2.48
CA ALA A 169 6.58 1.55 -1.03
C ALA A 169 6.54 2.97 -0.45
N ALA A 170 7.33 3.90 -1.01
CA ALA A 170 7.28 5.31 -0.60
C ALA A 170 5.93 5.94 -0.89
N SER A 171 5.35 5.70 -2.08
CA SER A 171 4.03 6.19 -2.46
C SER A 171 2.92 5.69 -1.51
N LEU A 172 2.96 4.40 -1.15
CA LEU A 172 2.02 3.83 -0.17
C LEU A 172 2.18 4.49 1.20
N ILE A 173 3.40 4.64 1.69
CA ILE A 173 3.65 5.24 3.01
C ILE A 173 3.32 6.75 3.02
N SER A 174 3.59 7.46 1.92
CA SER A 174 3.30 8.90 1.77
C SER A 174 1.81 9.20 1.67
N SER A 175 1.00 8.23 1.26
CA SER A 175 -0.46 8.39 1.23
C SER A 175 -1.01 8.60 2.65
N PHE A 176 -0.40 8.04 3.68
CA PHE A 176 -0.88 8.21 5.05
C PHE A 176 -0.30 9.46 5.72
N PRO A 177 -1.13 10.34 6.31
CA PRO A 177 -0.64 11.43 7.15
C PRO A 177 0.12 10.88 8.36
N ILE A 178 1.32 11.42 8.63
CA ILE A 178 2.19 11.02 9.74
C ILE A 178 1.52 11.38 11.08
N THR A 179 0.76 10.43 11.60
CA THR A 179 0.00 10.53 12.85
C THR A 179 0.03 9.17 13.55
N THR A 180 -0.13 9.18 14.87
CA THR A 180 -0.15 7.98 15.70
C THR A 180 -1.19 6.96 15.23
N GLU A 181 -2.42 7.41 14.94
CA GLU A 181 -3.52 6.55 14.50
C GLU A 181 -3.23 5.89 13.14
N ASN A 182 -2.62 6.62 12.21
CA ASN A 182 -2.34 6.12 10.86
C ASN A 182 -1.08 5.27 10.77
N TYR A 183 -0.19 5.32 11.76
CA TYR A 183 1.01 4.47 11.78
C TYR A 183 0.65 2.98 11.71
N SER A 184 -0.34 2.57 12.51
CA SER A 184 -0.83 1.18 12.52
C SER A 184 -1.37 0.74 11.15
N LYS A 185 -2.17 1.60 10.51
CA LYS A 185 -2.75 1.37 9.18
C LYS A 185 -1.68 1.29 8.10
N ALA A 186 -0.72 2.22 8.10
CA ALA A 186 0.38 2.25 7.15
C ALA A 186 1.24 0.98 7.23
N ILE A 187 1.56 0.52 8.44
CA ILE A 187 2.29 -0.74 8.66
C ILE A 187 1.50 -1.94 8.17
N GLN A 188 0.20 -1.99 8.47
CA GLN A 188 -0.65 -3.09 8.02
C GLN A 188 -0.68 -3.19 6.49
N GLN A 189 -0.84 -2.05 5.80
CA GLN A 189 -0.82 -2.00 4.34
C GLN A 189 0.54 -2.39 3.77
N LEU A 190 1.63 -1.87 4.36
CA LEU A 190 2.99 -2.21 3.93
C LEU A 190 3.25 -3.73 4.03
N LYS A 191 2.81 -4.35 5.13
CA LYS A 191 2.90 -5.81 5.31
C LYS A 191 2.03 -6.59 4.34
N ALA A 192 0.76 -6.21 4.19
CA ALA A 192 -0.16 -6.91 3.28
C ALA A 192 0.39 -6.96 1.86
N ARG A 193 1.04 -5.87 1.44
CA ARG A 193 1.55 -5.74 0.09
C ARG A 193 2.90 -6.40 -0.16
N PHE A 194 3.87 -6.18 0.73
CA PHE A 194 5.26 -6.59 0.50
C PHE A 194 5.71 -7.77 1.39
N GLY A 195 4.95 -8.10 2.44
CA GLY A 195 5.26 -9.15 3.42
C GLY A 195 4.58 -10.49 3.17
N ARG A 196 4.39 -10.87 1.91
CA ARG A 196 3.69 -12.08 1.49
C ARG A 196 4.52 -13.34 1.71
N GLU A 197 4.40 -13.94 2.89
CA GLU A 197 5.07 -15.18 3.33
C GLU A 197 4.84 -16.37 2.40
N ASP A 198 3.63 -16.49 1.87
CA ASP A 198 3.22 -17.43 0.83
C ASP A 198 4.02 -17.29 -0.46
N LEU A 199 4.23 -16.05 -0.93
CA LEU A 199 5.05 -15.76 -2.11
C LEU A 199 6.53 -16.08 -1.87
N PHE A 200 7.02 -15.83 -0.65
CA PHE A 200 8.40 -16.17 -0.28
C PHE A 200 8.65 -17.66 -0.37
N VAL A 201 7.80 -18.48 0.24
CA VAL A 201 7.93 -19.95 0.21
C VAL A 201 8.00 -20.45 -1.23
N GLN A 202 7.18 -19.90 -2.14
CA GLN A 202 7.18 -20.33 -3.53
C GLN A 202 8.38 -19.88 -4.34
N ILE A 203 8.88 -18.66 -4.14
CA ILE A 203 10.13 -18.22 -4.76
C ILE A 203 11.27 -19.15 -4.34
N TYR A 204 11.33 -19.52 -3.06
CA TYR A 204 12.35 -20.45 -2.57
C TYR A 204 12.17 -21.86 -3.14
N VAL A 205 10.94 -22.40 -3.17
CA VAL A 205 10.65 -23.71 -3.78
C VAL A 205 11.01 -23.73 -5.26
N ARG A 206 10.67 -22.69 -6.03
CA ARG A 206 11.00 -22.59 -7.46
C ARG A 206 12.50 -22.50 -7.69
N ASN A 207 13.23 -21.73 -6.88
CA ASN A 207 14.69 -21.63 -6.97
C ASN A 207 15.37 -22.97 -6.62
N LEU A 208 14.86 -23.68 -5.61
CA LEU A 208 15.35 -25.02 -5.27
C LEU A 208 15.08 -26.01 -6.41
N LEU A 209 13.88 -26.00 -6.98
CA LEU A 209 13.52 -26.86 -8.11
C LEU A 209 14.33 -26.53 -9.37
N SER A 210 14.64 -25.25 -9.65
CA SER A 210 15.48 -24.87 -10.78
C SER A 210 16.92 -25.34 -10.61
N LEU A 211 17.49 -25.18 -9.41
CA LEU A 211 18.84 -25.68 -9.11
C LEU A 211 18.93 -27.21 -9.25
N VAL A 212 17.92 -27.92 -8.74
CA VAL A 212 17.83 -29.39 -8.87
C VAL A 212 17.71 -29.80 -10.35
N ASN A 213 16.92 -29.09 -11.15
CA ASN A 213 16.77 -29.38 -12.58
C ASN A 213 18.03 -29.06 -13.39
N GLU A 214 18.81 -28.04 -13.03
CA GLU A 214 20.10 -27.74 -13.64
C GLU A 214 21.14 -28.82 -13.35
N GLU A 215 21.19 -29.37 -12.13
CA GLU A 215 22.01 -30.53 -11.76
C GLU A 215 21.67 -31.78 -12.59
N PHE A 216 20.38 -32.02 -12.84
CA PHE A 216 19.93 -33.14 -13.69
C PHE A 216 20.23 -32.93 -15.18
N CYS A 217 20.15 -31.69 -15.68
CA CYS A 217 20.52 -31.33 -17.06
C CYS A 217 22.04 -31.40 -17.30
N CYS A 218 22.86 -31.04 -16.30
CA CYS A 218 24.30 -31.18 -16.37
C CYS A 218 24.75 -32.65 -16.31
N ARG A 219 24.12 -33.52 -15.51
CA ARG A 219 24.45 -34.97 -15.49
C ARG A 219 24.14 -35.71 -16.79
N LYS A 220 23.09 -35.32 -17.53
CA LYS A 220 22.73 -35.97 -18.80
C LYS A 220 23.61 -35.59 -20.00
N LYS A 221 24.53 -34.62 -19.86
CA LYS A 221 25.47 -34.23 -20.92
C LYS A 221 26.80 -35.01 -20.89
N PHE A 222 26.99 -35.90 -19.92
CA PHE A 222 28.23 -36.68 -19.73
C PHE A 222 28.02 -38.21 -19.77
N THR A 223 26.87 -38.67 -20.29
CA THR A 223 26.59 -40.09 -20.60
C THR A 223 26.22 -40.20 -22.07
#